data_AF-A0A3L7VXB7-F1
#
_entry.id   AF-A0A3L7VXB7-F1
#
_cell.length_a   1.000
_cell.length_b   1.000
_cell.length_c   1.000
_cell.angle_alpha   90.00
_cell.angle_beta   90.00
_cell.angle_gamma   90.00
#
_symmetry.space_group_name_H-M   'P 1'
#
loop_
_entity.id
_entity.type
_entity.pdbx_description
1 polymer ?
#
loop_
_entity_poly.entity_id
_entity_poly.type
_entity_poly.pdbx_seq_one_letter_code
_entity_poly.pdbx_strand_id
1 'polypeptide(L)'
;MSENSTPPTTRRDFFARTSDGLLGATLTQLLCHDFFGGTSAFGAESDAAAHAAEPAHNLVPRQGHHPAKASAVIQLFMNGGPSQMDLFDPKPVLDRMDGKPFPGNAEEIGNQSTADIGVMMGGQYKFARHGESGMWMADVLPHTSQMADEICLIN
;
A
#
# COMPACT_ATOMS: atom_id res chain seq x y z
N MET A 1 38.10 -5.47 51.43
CA MET A 1 38.62 -5.05 50.11
C MET A 1 38.34 -6.17 49.14
N SER A 2 37.22 -6.11 48.40
CA SER A 2 36.88 -7.09 47.37
C SER A 2 37.14 -6.42 46.03
N GLU A 3 38.15 -6.91 45.31
CA GLU A 3 38.57 -6.39 44.01
C GLU A 3 37.45 -6.63 42.98
N ASN A 4 36.96 -5.55 42.39
CA ASN A 4 36.04 -5.57 41.25
C ASN A 4 36.83 -6.02 40.01
N SER A 5 36.98 -7.33 39.81
CA SER A 5 37.59 -7.88 38.60
C SER A 5 36.57 -7.84 37.46
N THR A 6 36.72 -6.90 36.53
CA THR A 6 35.92 -6.84 35.31
C THR A 6 36.18 -8.10 34.47
N PRO A 7 35.13 -8.80 33.99
CA PRO A 7 35.32 -10.01 33.19
C PRO A 7 36.13 -9.69 31.92
N PRO A 8 37.03 -10.60 31.48
CA PRO A 8 37.87 -10.37 30.31
C PRO A 8 37.00 -10.18 29.06
N THR A 9 37.19 -9.07 28.36
CA THR A 9 36.44 -8.73 27.14
C THR A 9 36.67 -9.80 26.08
N THR A 10 35.61 -10.48 25.66
CA THR A 10 35.67 -11.49 24.58
C THR A 10 35.54 -10.81 23.22
N ARG A 11 36.00 -11.48 22.14
CA ARG A 11 35.84 -10.96 20.77
C ARG A 11 34.37 -10.65 20.44
N ARG A 12 33.44 -11.45 20.96
CA ARG A 12 32.00 -11.24 20.80
C ARG A 12 31.52 -9.96 21.49
N ASP A 13 31.99 -9.70 22.71
CA ASP A 13 31.66 -8.47 23.47
C ASP A 13 32.20 -7.22 22.75
N PHE A 14 33.41 -7.29 22.20
CA PHE A 14 33.98 -6.21 21.39
C PHE A 14 33.13 -5.88 20.14
N PHE A 15 32.72 -6.91 19.38
CA PHE A 15 31.89 -6.69 18.19
C PHE A 15 30.49 -6.17 18.54
N ALA A 16 29.87 -6.69 19.60
CA ALA A 16 28.56 -6.22 20.06
C ALA A 16 28.59 -4.72 20.44
N ARG A 17 29.59 -4.30 21.23
CA ARG A 17 29.74 -2.90 21.63
C ARG A 17 30.04 -1.96 20.45
N THR A 18 30.80 -2.46 19.47
CA THR A 18 31.12 -1.68 18.27
C THR A 18 29.89 -1.50 17.38
N SER A 19 29.05 -2.55 17.24
CA SER A 19 27.79 -2.44 16.49
C SER A 19 26.80 -1.49 17.15
N ASP A 20 26.69 -1.52 18.48
CA ASP A 20 25.76 -0.66 19.22
C ASP A 20 26.08 0.83 19.01
N GLY A 21 27.37 1.20 19.00
CA GLY A 21 27.80 2.57 18.74
C GLY A 21 27.50 3.04 17.31
N LEU A 22 27.76 2.17 16.31
CA LEU A 22 27.47 2.49 14.92
C LEU A 22 25.95 2.65 14.68
N LEU A 23 25.15 1.74 15.23
CA LEU A 23 23.69 1.79 15.15
C LEU A 23 23.11 3.01 15.85
N GLY A 24 23.66 3.38 17.02
CA GLY A 24 23.27 4.60 17.73
C GLY A 24 23.56 5.86 16.91
N ALA A 25 24.74 5.93 16.28
CA ALA A 25 25.12 7.06 15.44
C ALA A 25 24.25 7.16 14.17
N THR A 26 23.97 6.05 13.49
CA THR A 26 23.12 6.05 12.29
C THR A 26 21.65 6.37 12.64
N LEU A 27 21.13 5.82 13.74
CA LEU A 27 19.79 6.14 14.21
C LEU A 27 19.68 7.62 14.57
N THR A 28 20.67 8.17 15.28
CA THR A 28 20.70 9.60 15.61
C THR A 28 20.73 10.44 14.34
N GLN A 29 21.53 10.05 13.34
CA GLN A 29 21.59 10.75 12.06
C GLN A 29 20.24 10.73 11.32
N LEU A 30 19.56 9.59 11.26
CA LEU A 30 18.24 9.47 10.63
C LEU A 30 17.19 10.31 11.37
N LEU A 31 17.16 10.23 12.70
CA LEU A 31 16.26 11.05 13.51
C LEU A 31 16.55 12.54 13.34
N CYS A 32 17.82 12.94 13.27
CA CYS A 32 18.16 14.35 13.07
C CYS A 32 17.76 14.84 11.68
N HIS A 33 17.96 14.00 10.67
CA HIS A 33 17.51 14.30 9.32
C HIS A 33 15.98 14.42 9.23
N ASP A 34 15.24 13.53 9.87
CA ASP A 34 13.77 13.51 9.81
C ASP A 34 13.11 14.61 10.66
N PHE A 35 13.62 14.90 11.86
CA PHE A 35 13.01 15.88 12.77
C PHE A 35 13.59 17.29 12.63
N PHE A 36 14.89 17.42 12.34
CA PHE A 36 15.59 18.71 12.33
C PHE A 36 16.07 19.14 10.93
N GLY A 37 15.70 18.38 9.89
CA GLY A 37 16.05 18.69 8.50
C GLY A 37 17.53 18.57 8.18
N GLY A 38 18.32 17.87 9.00
CA GLY A 38 19.75 17.69 8.80
C GLY A 38 20.54 17.45 10.10
N THR A 39 21.85 17.70 10.07
CA THR A 39 22.77 17.50 11.22
C THR A 39 22.74 18.64 12.25
N SER A 40 21.74 19.53 12.19
CA SER A 40 21.60 20.73 13.02
C SER A 40 21.46 20.45 14.52
N ALA A 41 21.12 19.21 14.91
CA ALA A 41 21.05 18.79 16.31
C ALA A 41 22.43 18.51 16.94
N PHE A 42 23.46 18.25 16.13
CA PHE A 42 24.84 18.19 16.62
C PHE A 42 25.34 19.63 16.67
N GLY A 43 25.29 20.25 17.85
CA GLY A 43 25.67 21.65 18.08
C GLY A 43 26.98 22.02 17.40
N ALA A 44 26.89 22.53 16.18
CA ALA A 44 27.99 23.10 15.42
C ALA A 44 27.87 24.61 15.58
N GLU A 45 28.70 25.14 16.48
CA GLU A 45 28.90 26.57 16.62
C GLU A 45 29.68 27.03 15.40
N SER A 46 28.95 27.43 14.36
CA SER A 46 29.52 28.11 13.21
C SER A 46 28.56 29.23 12.83
N ASP A 47 28.87 30.43 13.31
CA ASP A 47 28.37 31.68 12.80
C ASP A 47 28.56 31.76 11.27
N ALA A 48 27.50 31.44 10.54
CA ALA A 48 27.20 32.00 9.23
C ALA A 48 25.77 31.62 8.88
N ALA A 49 24.90 32.63 8.83
CA ALA A 49 23.56 32.62 8.27
C ALA A 49 23.36 31.58 7.15
N ALA A 50 22.82 30.42 7.48
CA ALA A 50 22.38 29.43 6.51
C ALA A 50 21.15 28.72 7.08
N HIS A 51 20.01 29.37 6.85
CA HIS A 51 18.65 28.86 6.98
C HIS A 51 18.32 28.18 8.30
N ALA A 52 17.55 28.89 9.12
CA ALA A 52 16.56 28.25 9.97
C ALA A 52 15.83 27.22 9.08
N ALA A 53 16.22 25.96 9.20
CA ALA A 53 15.58 24.87 8.48
C ALA A 53 14.14 24.89 8.96
N GLU A 54 13.24 25.35 8.09
CA GLU A 54 11.82 25.29 8.37
C GLU A 54 11.48 23.86 8.82
N PRO A 55 10.59 23.72 9.81
CA PRO A 55 10.21 22.40 10.30
C PRO A 55 9.91 21.49 9.11
N ALA A 56 10.52 20.30 9.09
CA ALA A 56 10.48 19.32 8.01
C ALA A 56 9.08 18.75 7.70
N HIS A 57 8.03 19.38 8.23
CA HIS A 57 6.62 19.11 8.00
C HIS A 57 5.96 20.26 7.24
N ASN A 58 6.61 20.72 6.17
CA ASN A 58 5.92 21.51 5.16
C ASN A 58 5.04 20.58 4.31
N LEU A 59 3.78 20.97 4.08
CA LEU A 59 2.83 20.27 3.20
C LEU A 59 3.16 20.44 1.71
N VAL A 60 4.25 21.10 1.37
CA VAL A 60 4.78 21.21 0.00
C VAL A 60 5.07 19.80 -0.53
N PRO A 61 4.61 19.50 -1.77
CA PRO A 61 4.86 18.20 -2.39
C PRO A 61 6.34 17.84 -2.41
N ARG A 62 6.66 16.64 -1.93
CA ARG A 62 8.02 16.08 -2.03
C ARG A 62 8.36 15.82 -3.49
N GLN A 63 9.60 16.09 -3.88
CA GLN A 63 10.10 15.70 -5.19
C GLN A 63 10.20 14.16 -5.25
N GLY A 64 9.51 13.55 -6.21
CA GLY A 64 9.63 12.12 -6.48
C GLY A 64 10.96 11.78 -7.15
N HIS A 65 11.32 10.48 -7.17
CA HIS A 65 12.52 9.99 -7.89
C HIS A 65 12.47 10.25 -9.40
N HIS A 66 11.26 10.44 -9.95
CA HIS A 66 11.02 10.78 -11.35
C HIS A 66 10.14 12.03 -11.45
N PRO A 67 10.29 12.83 -12.52
CA PRO A 67 9.39 13.94 -12.78
C PRO A 67 7.96 13.42 -12.95
N ALA A 68 7.01 14.06 -12.28
CA ALA A 68 5.60 13.71 -12.40
C ALA A 68 5.12 13.96 -13.84
N LYS A 69 4.51 12.94 -14.45
CA LYS A 69 3.88 13.06 -15.78
C LYS A 69 2.43 13.57 -15.70
N ALA A 70 1.74 13.29 -14.59
CA ALA A 70 0.37 13.73 -14.34
C ALA A 70 0.37 15.00 -13.49
N SER A 71 -0.44 16.00 -13.87
CA SER A 71 -0.54 17.27 -13.15
C SER A 71 -1.57 17.25 -12.02
N ALA A 72 -2.59 16.40 -12.14
CA ALA A 72 -3.66 16.23 -11.15
C ALA A 72 -4.16 14.78 -11.14
N VAL A 73 -4.68 14.35 -9.99
CA VAL A 73 -5.30 13.03 -9.80
C VAL A 73 -6.71 13.24 -9.25
N ILE A 74 -7.71 12.67 -9.93
CA ILE A 74 -9.08 12.63 -9.44
C ILE A 74 -9.32 11.24 -8.87
N GLN A 75 -9.49 11.16 -7.55
CA GLN A 75 -9.82 9.91 -6.86
C GLN A 75 -11.31 9.89 -6.56
N LEU A 76 -12.02 8.90 -7.09
CA LEU A 76 -13.44 8.69 -6.84
C LEU A 76 -13.63 7.58 -5.82
N PHE A 77 -14.20 7.92 -4.66
CA PHE A 77 -14.60 6.93 -3.65
C PHE A 77 -16.11 6.71 -3.72
N MET A 78 -16.51 5.65 -4.41
CA MET A 78 -17.92 5.35 -4.70
C MET A 78 -18.49 4.36 -3.70
N ASN A 79 -18.79 4.82 -2.48
CA ASN A 79 -19.49 3.99 -1.49
C ASN A 79 -20.91 3.67 -2.00
N GLY A 80 -21.28 2.39 -1.95
CA GLY A 80 -22.58 1.89 -2.44
C GLY A 80 -22.65 1.66 -3.95
N GLY A 81 -21.56 1.94 -4.68
CA GLY A 81 -21.44 1.56 -6.10
C GLY A 81 -21.19 0.07 -6.29
N PRO A 82 -21.40 -0.44 -7.51
CA PRO A 82 -21.01 -1.80 -7.87
C PRO A 82 -19.49 -1.98 -7.73
N SER A 83 -19.06 -3.16 -7.30
CA SER A 83 -17.63 -3.44 -7.09
C SER A 83 -16.88 -3.56 -8.43
N GLN A 84 -15.56 -3.40 -8.41
CA GLN A 84 -14.72 -3.62 -9.59
C GLN A 84 -14.96 -5.01 -10.21
N MET A 85 -15.05 -6.05 -9.37
CA MET A 85 -15.30 -7.41 -9.82
C MET A 85 -16.67 -7.55 -10.50
N ASP A 86 -17.66 -6.75 -10.12
CA ASP A 86 -18.99 -6.79 -10.74
C ASP A 86 -19.08 -5.96 -12.02
N LEU A 87 -18.12 -5.06 -12.24
CA LEU A 87 -18.08 -4.18 -13.40
C LEU A 87 -17.18 -4.67 -14.53
N PHE A 88 -16.06 -5.32 -14.22
CA PHE A 88 -15.03 -5.62 -15.22
C PHE A 88 -14.61 -7.09 -15.30
N ASP A 89 -15.10 -7.94 -14.40
CA ASP A 89 -14.71 -9.36 -14.34
C ASP A 89 -15.91 -10.29 -14.64
N PRO A 90 -15.97 -10.89 -15.85
CA PRO A 90 -17.04 -11.81 -16.21
C PRO A 90 -16.90 -13.14 -15.45
N LYS A 91 -18.01 -13.64 -14.89
CA LYS A 91 -18.01 -14.82 -14.00
C LYS A 91 -18.78 -16.01 -14.61
N PRO A 92 -18.37 -16.57 -15.78
CA PRO A 92 -19.16 -17.56 -16.51
C PRO A 92 -19.38 -18.87 -15.76
N VAL A 93 -18.48 -19.24 -14.85
CA VAL A 93 -18.62 -20.43 -14.01
C VAL A 93 -19.67 -20.19 -12.93
N LEU A 94 -19.67 -19.01 -12.31
CA LEU A 94 -20.66 -18.62 -11.31
C LEU A 94 -22.05 -18.51 -11.93
N ASP A 95 -22.16 -17.98 -13.14
CA ASP A 95 -23.44 -17.87 -13.88
C ASP A 95 -24.04 -19.26 -14.18
N ARG A 96 -23.23 -20.27 -14.52
CA ARG A 96 -23.70 -21.65 -14.70
C ARG A 96 -24.15 -22.32 -13.40
N MET A 97 -23.68 -21.79 -12.30
CA MET A 97 -23.90 -22.28 -10.95
C MET A 97 -25.01 -21.51 -10.22
N ASP A 98 -25.60 -20.51 -10.88
CA ASP A 98 -26.69 -19.72 -10.32
C ASP A 98 -27.86 -20.60 -9.84
N GLY A 99 -28.30 -20.37 -8.61
CA GLY A 99 -29.36 -21.13 -7.95
C GLY A 99 -28.98 -22.54 -7.49
N LYS A 100 -27.73 -23.00 -7.70
CA LYS A 100 -27.26 -24.33 -7.28
C LYS A 100 -26.59 -24.29 -5.90
N PRO A 101 -26.64 -25.38 -5.12
CA PRO A 101 -25.89 -25.47 -3.86
C PRO A 101 -24.39 -25.44 -4.14
N PHE A 102 -23.64 -24.76 -3.26
CA PHE A 102 -22.18 -24.67 -3.37
C PHE A 102 -21.54 -26.07 -3.39
N PRO A 103 -20.66 -26.37 -4.37
CA PRO A 103 -20.11 -27.72 -4.54
C PRO A 103 -18.95 -28.07 -3.59
N GLY A 104 -18.41 -27.11 -2.82
CA GLY A 104 -17.25 -27.30 -1.93
C GLY A 104 -17.61 -27.35 -0.44
N ASN A 105 -16.59 -27.39 0.41
CA ASN A 105 -16.76 -27.35 1.86
C ASN A 105 -17.05 -25.91 2.33
N ALA A 106 -18.05 -25.71 3.19
CA ALA A 106 -18.41 -24.41 3.79
C ALA A 106 -17.21 -23.74 4.49
N GLU A 107 -16.35 -24.56 5.08
CA GLU A 107 -15.17 -24.13 5.84
C GLU A 107 -14.13 -23.43 4.95
N GLU A 108 -14.07 -23.78 3.66
CA GLU A 108 -13.15 -23.17 2.68
C GLU A 108 -13.58 -21.75 2.29
N ILE A 109 -14.86 -21.41 2.42
CA ILE A 109 -15.40 -20.06 2.16
C ILE A 109 -15.23 -19.15 3.39
N GLY A 110 -14.70 -19.66 4.50
CA GLY A 110 -14.52 -18.90 5.75
C GLY A 110 -15.85 -18.64 6.49
N ASN A 111 -16.94 -19.27 6.06
CA ASN A 111 -18.25 -19.10 6.67
C ASN A 111 -18.50 -20.16 7.74
N GLN A 112 -17.79 -20.05 8.87
CA GLN A 112 -17.87 -21.00 9.98
C GLN A 112 -19.14 -20.88 10.85
N SER A 113 -20.05 -19.94 10.53
CA SER A 113 -21.20 -19.60 11.39
C SER A 113 -22.57 -19.72 10.70
N THR A 114 -22.64 -20.21 9.46
CA THR A 114 -23.92 -20.38 8.78
C THR A 114 -24.26 -21.87 8.64
N ALA A 115 -25.38 -22.28 9.23
CA ALA A 115 -25.83 -23.68 9.25
C ALA A 115 -26.25 -24.20 7.86
N ASP A 116 -26.70 -23.31 6.97
CA ASP A 116 -27.05 -23.62 5.59
C ASP A 116 -26.25 -22.71 4.66
N ILE A 117 -25.37 -23.29 3.85
CA ILE A 117 -24.79 -22.59 2.71
C ILE A 117 -25.95 -22.36 1.74
N GLY A 118 -26.33 -21.10 1.53
CA GLY A 118 -27.34 -20.74 0.54
C GLY A 118 -26.97 -21.19 -0.87
N VAL A 119 -27.81 -20.84 -1.84
CA VAL A 119 -27.48 -21.09 -3.25
C VAL A 119 -26.39 -20.13 -3.74
N MET A 120 -25.59 -20.59 -4.70
CA MET A 120 -24.69 -19.70 -5.42
C MET A 120 -25.51 -18.67 -6.20
N MET A 121 -25.08 -17.42 -6.15
CA MET A 121 -25.71 -16.30 -6.84
C MET A 121 -24.85 -15.93 -8.05
N GLY A 122 -25.44 -16.02 -9.24
CA GLY A 122 -24.82 -15.61 -10.50
C GLY A 122 -24.53 -14.12 -10.56
N GLY A 123 -23.72 -13.72 -11.55
CA GLY A 123 -23.50 -12.30 -11.85
C GLY A 123 -24.82 -11.61 -12.17
N GLN A 124 -25.06 -10.45 -11.54
CA GLN A 124 -26.30 -9.69 -11.72
C GLN A 124 -26.33 -8.88 -13.01
N TYR A 125 -25.16 -8.63 -13.60
CA TYR A 125 -25.00 -7.80 -14.78
C TYR A 125 -24.50 -8.62 -15.96
N LYS A 126 -24.95 -8.23 -17.16
CA LYS A 126 -24.47 -8.85 -18.40
C LYS A 126 -23.16 -8.19 -18.80
N PHE A 127 -22.23 -9.01 -19.26
CA PHE A 127 -20.94 -8.55 -19.73
C PHE A 127 -20.85 -8.58 -21.25
N ALA A 128 -20.22 -7.56 -21.81
CA ALA A 128 -19.82 -7.51 -23.20
C ALA A 128 -18.38 -7.02 -23.32
N ARG A 129 -17.74 -7.33 -24.45
CA ARG A 129 -16.43 -6.75 -24.79
C ARG A 129 -16.64 -5.44 -25.53
N HIS A 130 -15.86 -4.44 -25.16
CA HIS A 130 -15.91 -3.10 -25.72
C HIS A 130 -14.54 -2.62 -26.17
N GLY A 131 -14.53 -1.70 -27.14
CA GLY A 131 -13.32 -1.16 -27.75
C GLY A 131 -12.54 -2.17 -28.60
N GLU A 132 -11.43 -1.71 -29.15
CA GLU A 132 -10.45 -2.53 -29.87
C GLU A 132 -9.63 -3.39 -28.90
N SER A 133 -9.43 -2.93 -27.67
CA SER A 133 -8.83 -3.68 -26.56
C SER A 133 -9.65 -4.90 -26.17
N GLY A 134 -10.94 -4.92 -26.50
CA GLY A 134 -11.86 -6.00 -26.14
C GLY A 134 -12.05 -6.14 -24.62
N MET A 135 -11.95 -5.02 -23.89
CA MET A 135 -12.11 -4.98 -22.44
C MET A 135 -13.52 -5.45 -22.05
N TRP A 136 -13.59 -6.33 -21.05
CA TRP A 136 -14.86 -6.77 -20.47
C TRP A 136 -15.45 -5.65 -19.62
N MET A 137 -16.73 -5.36 -19.84
CA MET A 137 -17.47 -4.39 -19.03
C MET A 137 -18.93 -4.82 -18.88
N ALA A 138 -19.48 -4.55 -17.69
CA ALA A 138 -20.89 -4.72 -17.41
C ALA A 138 -21.75 -3.67 -18.14
N ASP A 139 -22.96 -4.06 -18.55
CA ASP A 139 -23.89 -3.20 -19.31
C ASP A 139 -24.43 -1.97 -18.54
N VAL A 140 -24.21 -1.92 -17.22
CA VAL A 140 -24.60 -0.81 -16.35
C VAL A 140 -23.81 0.48 -16.56
N LEU A 141 -22.71 0.45 -17.33
CA LEU A 141 -21.88 1.61 -17.65
C LEU A 141 -21.85 1.91 -19.17
N PRO A 142 -23.00 2.20 -19.81
CA PRO A 142 -23.10 2.31 -21.28
C PRO A 142 -22.33 3.49 -21.88
N HIS A 143 -22.04 4.52 -21.08
CA HIS A 143 -21.24 5.67 -21.50
C HIS A 143 -19.75 5.41 -21.29
N THR A 144 -19.37 4.79 -20.17
CA THR A 144 -17.98 4.43 -19.89
C THR A 144 -17.47 3.37 -20.87
N SER A 145 -18.33 2.44 -21.29
CA SER A 145 -17.96 1.40 -22.24
C SER A 145 -17.57 1.92 -23.62
N GLN A 146 -18.01 3.14 -23.99
CA GLN A 146 -17.59 3.82 -25.23
C GLN A 146 -16.13 4.31 -25.16
N MET A 147 -15.57 4.41 -23.96
CA MET A 147 -14.22 4.89 -23.68
C MET A 147 -13.27 3.75 -23.30
N ALA A 148 -13.62 2.50 -23.65
CA ALA A 148 -12.86 1.32 -23.22
C ALA A 148 -11.37 1.39 -23.57
N ASP A 149 -11.02 1.93 -24.75
CA ASP A 149 -9.63 2.05 -25.20
C ASP A 149 -8.89 3.26 -24.62
N GLU A 150 -9.60 4.18 -23.97
CA GLU A 150 -9.02 5.31 -23.23
C GLU A 150 -8.79 4.99 -21.75
N ILE A 151 -9.28 3.85 -21.28
CA ILE A 151 -9.20 3.42 -19.89
C ILE A 151 -8.13 2.34 -19.74
N CYS A 152 -7.21 2.56 -18.81
CA CYS A 152 -6.31 1.51 -18.34
C CYS A 152 -6.92 0.84 -17.11
N LEU A 153 -7.36 -0.41 -17.27
CA LEU A 153 -7.82 -1.24 -16.16
C LEU A 153 -6.63 -1.99 -15.54
N ILE A 154 -6.50 -1.89 -14.22
CA ILE A 154 -5.54 -2.67 -13.42
C ILE A 154 -6.36 -3.69 -12.63
N ASN A 155 -6.10 -4.98 -12.85
CA ASN A 155 -6.79 -6.10 -12.20
C ASN A 155 -5.80 -7.00 -11.47
#